data_AF-A0A7S4HW65-F1
#
_entry.id   AF-A0A7S4HW65-F1
#
_cell.length_a   1.000
_cell.length_b   1.000
_cell.length_c   1.000
_cell.angle_alpha   90.00
_cell.angle_beta   90.00
_cell.angle_gamma   90.00
#
_symmetry.space_group_name_H-M   'P 1'
#
loop_
_entity.id
_entity.type
_entity.pdbx_description
1 polymer ?
#
loop_
_entity_poly.entity_id
_entity_poly.type
_entity_poly.pdbx_seq_one_letter_code
_entity_poly.pdbx_strand_id
1 'polypeptide(L)'
;MFRLGGNDEGGISPPIAGDGDVESEEVVFGGGIADEYDFRGQDREMLLLDNEYDIDGVASEIEERRESNDSAGGIHLVIASALMRRLGHIYAVASALVLVIAVPILIITAYRDYHDRPDFAAFNSAGTFVLVTVVMSNFQIYRQLTSWYMPNVQKFVVRILWMVPLYAVQSWLSLRFRDARIYIDTLRDLYEAFVVQSFVYYLIELIGGEVELIAILQGKDEHYGEHHSPMKYIFRKWEMGVEFMLQCKYGVLQYVVVKTLATLATAALEPLGLYGEGVFDLQKGYTYISFAINVSQMWALYCLVMLYHASSEELRQPRNWHPLGKFLCVKGVVFFTWWQSVGIFFLRSHGIIGDLGPNWAADDVANALQDYLVCVEMFFFAIAHSFTFTHKEYMPTEEELRNAGNPFENDGESDDAAYRPPTARTLHTPMDFKDAFWSSTVPNETLEEIKRLRNVSDEVRDLSNEPNMISMASLQRYAESI
;
A
#
# COMPACT_ATOMS: atom_id res chain seq x y z
N MET A 1 31.42 -17.03 29.68
CA MET A 1 32.42 -17.54 30.63
C MET A 1 31.68 -18.37 31.69
N PHE A 2 31.68 -19.70 31.52
CA PHE A 2 31.26 -20.80 32.42
C PHE A 2 29.83 -20.80 33.01
N ARG A 3 29.08 -21.90 33.12
CA ARG A 3 29.42 -23.34 33.13
C ARG A 3 28.22 -24.21 32.71
N LEU A 4 28.52 -25.30 32.01
CA LEU A 4 27.66 -26.45 31.69
C LEU A 4 27.72 -27.52 32.80
N GLY A 5 26.72 -28.40 32.83
CA GLY A 5 26.94 -29.84 33.02
C GLY A 5 26.23 -30.52 34.19
N GLY A 6 25.51 -31.61 33.91
CA GLY A 6 25.08 -32.60 34.91
C GLY A 6 23.93 -33.50 34.43
N ASN A 7 24.23 -34.44 33.54
CA ASN A 7 23.44 -35.67 33.34
C ASN A 7 23.50 -36.53 34.61
N ASP A 8 22.45 -37.28 34.90
CA ASP A 8 22.57 -38.65 35.42
C ASP A 8 21.44 -39.52 34.86
N GLU A 9 21.86 -40.73 34.47
CA GLU A 9 21.13 -41.88 33.94
C GLU A 9 20.18 -42.45 35.02
N GLY A 10 19.10 -43.18 34.78
CA GLY A 10 18.83 -44.29 33.89
C GLY A 10 17.93 -45.27 34.67
N GLY A 11 16.97 -45.96 34.02
CA GLY A 11 16.08 -46.88 34.74
C GLY A 11 14.98 -47.49 33.87
N ILE A 12 15.25 -48.70 33.39
CA ILE A 12 14.46 -49.50 32.44
C ILE A 12 13.42 -50.39 33.17
N SER A 13 12.15 -50.29 32.74
CA SER A 13 11.12 -51.34 32.52
C SER A 13 10.40 -52.09 33.69
N PRO A 14 9.19 -52.67 33.39
CA PRO A 14 8.06 -52.98 34.30
C PRO A 14 7.94 -54.52 34.56
N PRO A 15 6.77 -55.21 34.70
CA PRO A 15 5.39 -54.87 35.11
C PRO A 15 4.85 -55.82 36.22
N ILE A 16 3.73 -55.48 36.89
CA ILE A 16 2.95 -56.47 37.67
C ILE A 16 1.44 -56.19 37.53
N ALA A 17 0.70 -57.23 37.14
CA ALA A 17 -0.76 -57.34 37.12
C ALA A 17 -1.31 -57.70 38.52
N GLY A 18 -2.57 -57.32 38.79
CA GLY A 18 -3.31 -57.78 39.97
C GLY A 18 -4.78 -57.37 39.92
N ASP A 19 -5.64 -58.38 39.90
CA ASP A 19 -7.11 -58.38 39.94
C ASP A 19 -7.73 -57.69 41.17
N GLY A 20 -9.02 -57.33 41.06
CA GLY A 20 -9.90 -56.98 42.17
C GLY A 20 -11.32 -56.59 41.73
N ASP A 21 -12.27 -57.51 41.94
CA ASP A 21 -13.68 -57.58 41.51
C ASP A 21 -14.70 -56.56 42.13
N VAL A 22 -15.96 -56.67 41.61
CA VAL A 22 -17.30 -56.41 42.23
C VAL A 22 -17.83 -54.96 42.05
N GLU A 23 -19.05 -54.63 41.59
CA GLU A 23 -20.36 -55.30 41.47
C GLU A 23 -21.24 -54.67 40.37
N SER A 24 -22.28 -55.41 40.00
CA SER A 24 -23.31 -55.21 38.98
C SER A 24 -24.53 -54.39 39.42
N GLU A 25 -25.18 -53.70 38.48
CA GLU A 25 -26.65 -53.65 38.43
C GLU A 25 -27.14 -53.44 36.98
N GLU A 26 -27.98 -54.39 36.54
CA GLU A 26 -28.63 -54.49 35.23
C GLU A 26 -30.14 -54.46 35.49
N VAL A 27 -30.90 -53.65 34.76
CA VAL A 27 -32.37 -53.80 34.68
C VAL A 27 -32.83 -53.64 33.23
N VAL A 28 -33.39 -54.72 32.70
CA VAL A 28 -34.06 -54.88 31.40
C VAL A 28 -35.56 -55.01 31.63
N PHE A 29 -36.40 -54.49 30.71
CA PHE A 29 -37.72 -54.97 30.24
C PHE A 29 -38.29 -53.85 29.32
N GLY A 30 -38.91 -54.02 28.14
CA GLY A 30 -39.40 -55.14 27.34
C GLY A 30 -40.67 -54.69 26.55
N GLY A 31 -40.70 -54.87 25.23
CA GLY A 31 -41.91 -55.20 24.43
C GLY A 31 -42.90 -54.12 23.93
N GLY A 32 -43.01 -53.97 22.59
CA GLY A 32 -44.19 -54.45 21.82
C GLY A 32 -45.34 -53.51 21.39
N ILE A 33 -45.59 -53.55 20.07
CA ILE A 33 -46.90 -53.54 19.34
C ILE A 33 -47.48 -52.19 18.81
N ALA A 34 -47.97 -52.31 17.57
CA ALA A 34 -48.53 -51.33 16.63
C ALA A 34 -50.00 -50.93 16.89
N ASP A 35 -50.42 -49.83 16.25
CA ASP A 35 -51.72 -49.51 15.62
C ASP A 35 -51.83 -47.97 15.51
N GLU A 36 -52.56 -47.27 14.63
CA GLU A 36 -53.17 -47.46 13.31
C GLU A 36 -54.12 -46.22 13.12
N TYR A 37 -54.15 -45.60 11.91
CA TYR A 37 -55.20 -44.69 11.35
C TYR A 37 -55.58 -43.36 12.06
N ASP A 38 -56.09 -42.28 11.46
CA ASP A 38 -56.55 -41.84 10.12
C ASP A 38 -56.77 -40.31 10.22
N PHE A 39 -56.48 -39.53 9.16
CA PHE A 39 -57.44 -38.51 8.70
C PHE A 39 -57.20 -38.15 7.22
N ARG A 40 -58.07 -38.74 6.40
CA ARG A 40 -58.59 -38.30 5.09
C ARG A 40 -58.53 -36.79 4.78
N GLY A 41 -58.21 -36.50 3.52
CA GLY A 41 -59.19 -35.92 2.59
C GLY A 41 -58.88 -34.53 2.00
N GLN A 42 -58.77 -34.50 0.66
CA GLN A 42 -59.14 -33.41 -0.27
C GLN A 42 -58.30 -32.12 -0.19
N ASP A 43 -57.53 -31.69 -1.20
CA ASP A 43 -57.86 -31.61 -2.63
C ASP A 43 -56.64 -31.82 -3.54
N ARG A 44 -56.83 -32.66 -4.57
CA ARG A 44 -56.03 -32.70 -5.81
C ARG A 44 -56.99 -32.55 -6.98
N GLU A 45 -56.84 -31.47 -7.74
CA GLU A 45 -56.92 -31.41 -9.21
C GLU A 45 -55.85 -30.38 -9.62
N MET A 46 -55.01 -30.50 -10.64
CA MET A 46 -55.13 -31.20 -11.92
C MET A 46 -53.74 -31.20 -12.61
N LEU A 47 -53.53 -32.16 -13.52
CA LEU A 47 -52.54 -32.21 -14.62
C LEU A 47 -51.14 -32.82 -14.36
N LEU A 48 -51.07 -34.11 -14.67
CA LEU A 48 -49.92 -34.86 -15.16
C LEU A 48 -49.28 -34.18 -16.39
N LEU A 49 -47.96 -34.02 -16.37
CA LEU A 49 -47.10 -34.12 -17.56
C LEU A 49 -45.79 -34.79 -17.16
N ASP A 50 -45.45 -35.84 -17.90
CA ASP A 50 -44.15 -36.50 -17.94
C ASP A 50 -43.02 -35.48 -17.98
N ASN A 51 -42.05 -35.58 -17.08
CA ASN A 51 -40.66 -35.19 -17.29
C ASN A 51 -39.84 -35.67 -16.10
N GLU A 52 -39.34 -36.89 -16.20
CA GLU A 52 -38.17 -37.33 -15.46
C GLU A 52 -37.00 -36.48 -15.99
N TYR A 53 -36.75 -35.34 -15.34
CA TYR A 53 -35.63 -34.47 -15.66
C TYR A 53 -34.36 -35.29 -15.43
N ASP A 54 -33.56 -35.46 -16.47
CA ASP A 54 -32.25 -36.13 -16.43
C ASP A 54 -31.25 -35.27 -15.64
N ILE A 55 -31.38 -35.28 -14.31
CA ILE A 55 -30.56 -34.48 -13.40
C ILE A 55 -29.10 -34.93 -13.46
N ASP A 56 -28.85 -36.22 -13.69
CA ASP A 56 -27.49 -36.78 -13.79
C ASP A 56 -26.82 -36.39 -15.11
N GLY A 57 -27.57 -36.37 -16.23
CA GLY A 57 -27.09 -35.87 -17.52
C GLY A 57 -26.72 -34.38 -17.46
N VAL A 58 -27.59 -33.55 -16.85
CA VAL A 58 -27.33 -32.11 -16.68
C VAL A 58 -26.13 -31.85 -15.74
N ALA A 59 -25.98 -32.64 -14.67
CA ALA A 59 -24.83 -32.54 -13.78
C ALA A 59 -23.53 -32.88 -14.51
N SER A 60 -23.52 -33.96 -15.30
CA SER A 60 -22.34 -34.37 -16.08
C SER A 60 -21.96 -33.34 -17.16
N GLU A 61 -22.94 -32.72 -17.83
CA GLU A 61 -22.68 -31.71 -18.86
C GLU A 61 -22.20 -30.38 -18.27
N ILE A 62 -22.65 -30.03 -17.05
CA ILE A 62 -22.13 -28.89 -16.29
C ILE A 62 -20.69 -29.15 -15.85
N GLU A 63 -20.37 -30.37 -15.42
CA GLU A 63 -19.03 -30.75 -14.96
C GLU A 63 -18.03 -30.83 -16.13
N GLU A 64 -18.44 -31.39 -17.27
CA GLU A 64 -17.64 -31.42 -18.50
C GLU A 64 -17.45 -30.02 -19.10
N ARG A 65 -18.49 -29.15 -19.07
CA ARG A 65 -18.34 -27.74 -19.43
C ARG A 65 -17.40 -27.02 -18.49
N ARG A 66 -17.44 -27.31 -17.18
CA ARG A 66 -16.56 -26.71 -16.15
C ARG A 66 -15.10 -27.12 -16.37
N GLU A 67 -14.83 -28.40 -16.63
CA GLU A 67 -13.49 -28.89 -16.98
C GLU A 67 -12.98 -28.32 -18.30
N SER A 68 -13.84 -28.18 -19.32
CA SER A 68 -13.47 -27.57 -20.59
C SER A 68 -13.16 -26.07 -20.46
N ASN A 69 -13.88 -25.35 -19.59
CA ASN A 69 -13.65 -23.92 -19.32
C ASN A 69 -12.39 -23.70 -18.49
N ASP A 70 -12.09 -24.58 -17.52
CA ASP A 70 -10.83 -24.56 -16.76
C ASP A 70 -9.64 -24.92 -17.65
N SER A 71 -9.80 -25.85 -18.60
CA SER A 71 -8.77 -26.21 -19.59
C SER A 71 -8.52 -25.08 -20.60
N ALA A 72 -9.58 -24.48 -21.16
CA ALA A 72 -9.47 -23.34 -22.07
C ALA A 72 -8.92 -22.08 -21.37
N GLY A 73 -9.40 -21.80 -20.15
CA GLY A 73 -8.88 -20.74 -19.29
C GLY A 73 -7.40 -20.95 -18.96
N GLY A 74 -7.00 -22.19 -18.65
CA GLY A 74 -5.61 -22.59 -18.43
C GLY A 74 -4.72 -22.35 -19.65
N ILE A 75 -5.19 -22.63 -20.87
CA ILE A 75 -4.42 -22.39 -22.10
C ILE A 75 -4.24 -20.89 -22.38
N HIS A 76 -5.31 -20.10 -22.29
CA HIS A 76 -5.23 -18.64 -22.44
C HIS A 76 -4.30 -18.00 -21.40
N LEU A 77 -4.28 -18.56 -20.20
CA LEU A 77 -3.44 -18.14 -19.07
C LEU A 77 -1.96 -18.48 -19.25
N VAL A 78 -1.66 -19.70 -19.70
CA VAL A 78 -0.28 -20.13 -20.02
C VAL A 78 0.28 -19.26 -21.16
N ILE A 79 -0.55 -18.93 -22.15
CA ILE A 79 -0.16 -18.04 -23.25
C ILE A 79 0.10 -16.62 -22.75
N ALA A 80 -0.79 -16.05 -21.92
CA ALA A 80 -0.64 -14.69 -21.39
C ALA A 80 0.61 -14.56 -20.49
N SER A 81 0.85 -15.53 -19.61
CA SER A 81 2.03 -15.55 -18.73
C SER A 81 3.33 -15.74 -19.53
N ALA A 82 3.35 -16.61 -20.55
CA ALA A 82 4.49 -16.77 -21.44
C ALA A 82 4.76 -15.50 -22.28
N LEU A 83 3.72 -14.85 -22.77
CA LEU A 83 3.80 -13.60 -23.51
C LEU A 83 4.36 -12.47 -22.64
N MET A 84 3.89 -12.33 -21.40
CA MET A 84 4.43 -11.35 -20.46
C MET A 84 5.91 -11.59 -20.18
N ARG A 85 6.34 -12.82 -19.90
CA ARG A 85 7.77 -13.13 -19.70
C ARG A 85 8.61 -12.78 -20.93
N ARG A 86 8.12 -13.06 -22.14
CA ARG A 86 8.80 -12.66 -23.39
C ARG A 86 8.90 -11.14 -23.53
N LEU A 87 7.82 -10.41 -23.26
CA LEU A 87 7.83 -8.95 -23.25
C LEU A 87 8.83 -8.39 -22.23
N GLY A 88 8.95 -9.02 -21.06
CA GLY A 88 9.93 -8.63 -20.04
C GLY A 88 11.37 -8.84 -20.50
N HIS A 89 11.67 -9.96 -21.15
CA HIS A 89 12.99 -10.19 -21.71
C HIS A 89 13.30 -9.22 -22.85
N ILE A 90 12.34 -8.96 -23.75
CA ILE A 90 12.49 -7.98 -24.82
C ILE A 90 12.74 -6.59 -24.24
N TYR A 91 11.95 -6.18 -23.24
CA TYR A 91 12.12 -4.92 -22.53
C TYR A 91 13.50 -4.83 -21.89
N ALA A 92 13.92 -5.86 -21.14
CA ALA A 92 15.22 -5.87 -20.48
C ALA A 92 16.40 -5.78 -21.48
N VAL A 93 16.33 -6.52 -22.58
CA VAL A 93 17.35 -6.46 -23.64
C VAL A 93 17.34 -5.10 -24.33
N ALA A 94 16.17 -4.56 -24.67
CA ALA A 94 16.04 -3.24 -25.27
C ALA A 94 16.58 -2.14 -24.35
N SER A 95 16.22 -2.16 -23.07
CA SER A 95 16.74 -1.24 -22.06
C SER A 95 18.25 -1.38 -21.89
N ALA A 96 18.79 -2.60 -21.89
CA ALA A 96 20.23 -2.82 -21.83
C ALA A 96 20.95 -2.23 -23.05
N LEU A 97 20.43 -2.45 -24.27
CA LEU A 97 20.97 -1.85 -25.49
C LEU A 97 20.93 -0.32 -25.45
N VAL A 98 19.81 0.26 -25.00
CA VAL A 98 19.68 1.71 -24.81
C VAL A 98 20.73 2.21 -23.82
N LEU A 99 20.94 1.54 -22.70
CA LEU A 99 21.97 1.94 -21.74
C LEU A 99 23.37 1.85 -22.33
N VAL A 100 23.72 0.74 -23.00
CA VAL A 100 25.05 0.55 -23.61
C VAL A 100 25.35 1.58 -24.69
N ILE A 101 24.33 2.08 -25.41
CA ILE A 101 24.52 3.06 -26.48
C ILE A 101 24.43 4.50 -25.95
N ALA A 102 23.36 4.83 -25.24
CA ALA A 102 23.07 6.20 -24.84
C ALA A 102 23.95 6.70 -23.69
N VAL A 103 24.33 5.85 -22.72
CA VAL A 103 25.19 6.26 -21.60
C VAL A 103 26.57 6.72 -22.10
N PRO A 104 27.30 5.96 -22.93
CA PRO A 104 28.57 6.46 -23.47
C PRO A 104 28.41 7.73 -24.31
N ILE A 105 27.34 7.84 -25.10
CA ILE A 105 27.07 9.05 -25.91
C ILE A 105 26.90 10.26 -24.99
N LEU A 106 26.06 10.16 -23.96
CA LEU A 106 25.80 11.25 -23.01
C LEU A 106 27.05 11.64 -22.21
N ILE A 107 27.88 10.67 -21.82
CA ILE A 107 29.15 10.94 -21.13
C ILE A 107 30.13 11.65 -22.07
N ILE A 108 30.25 11.20 -23.32
CA ILE A 108 31.16 11.82 -24.30
C ILE A 108 30.69 13.24 -24.64
N THR A 109 29.39 13.46 -24.81
CA THR A 109 28.86 14.81 -25.05
C THR A 109 29.06 15.71 -23.84
N ALA A 110 28.81 15.22 -22.62
CA ALA A 110 29.09 15.96 -21.40
C ALA A 110 30.58 16.35 -21.26
N TYR A 111 31.50 15.43 -21.58
CA TYR A 111 32.93 15.70 -21.53
C TYR A 111 33.37 16.71 -22.58
N ARG A 112 32.80 16.65 -23.80
CA ARG A 112 33.09 17.63 -24.87
C ARG A 112 32.58 19.02 -24.52
N ASP A 113 31.39 19.12 -23.94
CA ASP A 113 30.77 20.39 -23.59
C ASP A 113 31.31 20.99 -22.29
N TYR A 114 32.11 20.25 -21.50
CA TYR A 114 32.58 20.67 -20.17
C TYR A 114 33.30 22.03 -20.16
N HIS A 115 34.17 22.29 -21.14
CA HIS A 115 34.93 23.54 -21.19
C HIS A 115 34.17 24.70 -21.85
N ASP A 116 33.37 24.41 -22.87
CA ASP A 116 32.76 25.45 -23.70
C ASP A 116 31.35 25.85 -23.23
N ARG A 117 30.59 24.88 -22.68
CA ARG A 117 29.16 25.02 -22.36
C ARG A 117 28.82 24.22 -21.08
N PRO A 118 29.15 24.76 -19.89
CA PRO A 118 29.00 24.04 -18.62
C PRO A 118 27.53 23.69 -18.30
N ASP A 119 26.58 24.47 -18.80
CA ASP A 119 25.14 24.21 -18.70
C ASP A 119 24.72 22.94 -19.46
N PHE A 120 25.19 22.76 -20.69
CA PHE A 120 24.96 21.55 -21.48
C PHE A 120 25.69 20.34 -20.91
N ALA A 121 26.89 20.54 -20.37
CA ALA A 121 27.64 19.48 -19.70
C ALA A 121 26.89 18.95 -18.47
N ALA A 122 26.36 19.84 -17.62
CA ALA A 122 25.53 19.47 -16.47
C ALA A 122 24.23 18.77 -16.90
N PHE A 123 23.56 19.26 -17.94
CA PHE A 123 22.34 18.65 -18.46
C PHE A 123 22.56 17.23 -19.01
N ASN A 124 23.63 17.01 -19.78
CA ASN A 124 23.95 15.69 -20.36
C ASN A 124 24.42 14.69 -19.30
N SER A 125 25.20 15.13 -18.33
CA SER A 125 25.65 14.28 -17.21
C SER A 125 24.49 13.91 -16.28
N ALA A 126 23.60 14.85 -15.92
CA ALA A 126 22.36 14.55 -15.21
C ALA A 126 21.47 13.58 -15.99
N GLY A 127 21.34 13.78 -17.31
CA GLY A 127 20.58 12.89 -18.20
C GLY A 127 21.08 11.45 -18.16
N THR A 128 22.37 11.23 -17.91
CA THR A 128 22.94 9.88 -17.74
C THR A 128 22.39 9.20 -16.49
N PHE A 129 22.40 9.90 -15.34
CA PHE A 129 21.82 9.39 -14.10
C PHE A 129 20.32 9.15 -14.23
N VAL A 130 19.61 10.07 -14.89
CA VAL A 130 18.16 9.97 -15.12
C VAL A 130 17.84 8.77 -15.98
N LEU A 131 18.56 8.54 -17.07
CA LEU A 131 18.34 7.39 -17.95
C LEU A 131 18.51 6.06 -17.19
N VAL A 132 19.58 5.92 -16.42
CA VAL A 132 19.81 4.72 -15.61
C VAL A 132 18.70 4.55 -14.57
N THR A 133 18.35 5.63 -13.86
CA THR A 133 17.28 5.67 -12.86
C THR A 133 15.94 5.22 -13.45
N VAL A 134 15.55 5.80 -14.59
CA VAL A 134 14.28 5.49 -15.27
C VAL A 134 14.24 4.03 -15.69
N VAL A 135 15.32 3.49 -16.25
CA VAL A 135 15.37 2.07 -16.62
C VAL A 135 15.25 1.17 -15.39
N MET A 136 15.99 1.48 -14.32
CA MET A 136 15.94 0.69 -13.07
C MET A 136 14.55 0.71 -12.43
N SER A 137 13.94 1.89 -12.29
CA SER A 137 12.62 2.02 -11.67
C SER A 137 11.53 1.39 -12.53
N ASN A 138 11.53 1.58 -13.85
CA ASN A 138 10.55 0.92 -14.72
C ASN A 138 10.69 -0.60 -14.70
N PHE A 139 11.92 -1.13 -14.62
CA PHE A 139 12.12 -2.57 -14.49
C PHE A 139 11.57 -3.11 -13.16
N GLN A 140 11.68 -2.37 -12.06
CA GLN A 140 11.05 -2.72 -10.78
C GLN A 140 9.52 -2.69 -10.87
N ILE A 141 8.96 -1.62 -11.44
CA ILE A 141 7.51 -1.48 -11.66
C ILE A 141 6.99 -2.63 -12.54
N TYR A 142 7.70 -2.94 -13.62
CA TYR A 142 7.36 -4.07 -14.50
C TYR A 142 7.36 -5.42 -13.76
N ARG A 143 8.37 -5.68 -12.90
CA ARG A 143 8.40 -6.89 -12.06
C ARG A 143 7.24 -6.95 -11.09
N GLN A 144 6.86 -5.82 -10.51
CA GLN A 144 5.68 -5.73 -9.65
C GLN A 144 4.42 -6.09 -10.43
N LEU A 145 4.20 -5.46 -11.59
CA LEU A 145 3.04 -5.66 -12.48
C LEU A 145 2.91 -7.11 -12.99
N THR A 146 4.02 -7.78 -13.23
CA THR A 146 4.02 -9.18 -13.72
C THR A 146 3.97 -10.23 -12.63
N SER A 147 4.30 -9.87 -11.38
CA SER A 147 4.30 -10.76 -10.22
C SER A 147 3.24 -10.32 -9.22
N TRP A 148 1.98 -10.35 -9.68
CA TRP A 148 0.83 -9.73 -9.00
C TRP A 148 0.12 -10.70 -8.04
N TYR A 149 0.80 -11.08 -6.95
CA TYR A 149 0.27 -12.02 -5.95
C TYR A 149 -0.71 -11.37 -4.96
N MET A 150 -0.59 -10.07 -4.69
CA MET A 150 -1.40 -9.33 -3.72
C MET A 150 -1.93 -8.02 -4.32
N PRO A 151 -2.98 -8.06 -5.17
CA PRO A 151 -3.43 -6.90 -5.93
C PRO A 151 -3.75 -5.66 -5.13
N ASN A 152 -4.43 -5.84 -3.99
CA ASN A 152 -4.89 -4.74 -3.15
C ASN A 152 -3.72 -4.00 -2.49
N VAL A 153 -2.61 -4.68 -2.23
CA VAL A 153 -1.40 -4.08 -1.66
C VAL A 153 -0.46 -3.55 -2.75
N GLN A 154 -0.23 -4.35 -3.80
CA GLN A 154 0.78 -4.04 -4.82
C GLN A 154 0.42 -2.82 -5.68
N LYS A 155 -0.87 -2.48 -5.84
CA LYS A 155 -1.31 -1.24 -6.50
C LYS A 155 -0.70 0.02 -5.84
N PHE A 156 -0.61 0.04 -4.51
CA PHE A 156 0.00 1.16 -3.78
C PHE A 156 1.52 1.18 -3.90
N VAL A 157 2.16 0.01 -3.95
CA VAL A 157 3.61 -0.10 -4.19
C VAL A 157 3.98 0.48 -5.55
N VAL A 158 3.21 0.20 -6.60
CA VAL A 158 3.42 0.78 -7.93
C VAL A 158 3.34 2.31 -7.89
N ARG A 159 2.34 2.87 -7.19
CA ARG A 159 2.21 4.33 -6.99
C ARG A 159 3.44 4.92 -6.27
N ILE A 160 3.97 4.23 -5.27
CA ILE A 160 5.19 4.68 -4.56
C ILE A 160 6.42 4.62 -5.46
N LEU A 161 6.62 3.53 -6.21
CA LEU A 161 7.78 3.33 -7.08
C LEU A 161 7.88 4.37 -8.20
N TRP A 162 6.75 4.93 -8.64
CA TRP A 162 6.71 6.00 -9.65
C TRP A 162 7.32 7.32 -9.18
N MET A 163 7.47 7.52 -7.87
CA MET A 163 8.08 8.73 -7.29
C MET A 163 9.49 8.97 -7.85
N VAL A 164 10.33 7.95 -7.83
CA VAL A 164 11.75 8.05 -8.22
C VAL A 164 11.93 8.46 -9.70
N PRO A 165 11.33 7.79 -10.70
CA PRO A 165 11.50 8.19 -12.10
C PRO A 165 10.84 9.54 -12.40
N LEU A 166 9.72 9.88 -11.76
CA LEU A 166 9.09 11.20 -11.93
C LEU A 166 10.01 12.32 -11.44
N TYR A 167 10.56 12.18 -10.23
CA TYR A 167 11.46 13.18 -9.64
C TYR A 167 12.73 13.35 -10.47
N ALA A 168 13.30 12.26 -10.99
CA ALA A 168 14.49 12.30 -11.83
C ALA A 168 14.23 13.07 -13.14
N VAL A 169 13.15 12.72 -13.86
CA VAL A 169 12.80 13.36 -15.14
C VAL A 169 12.42 14.83 -14.94
N GLN A 170 11.62 15.13 -13.91
CA GLN A 170 11.19 16.50 -13.60
C GLN A 170 12.39 17.40 -13.30
N SER A 171 13.29 16.96 -12.41
CA SER A 171 14.48 17.74 -12.06
C SER A 171 15.42 17.93 -13.27
N TRP A 172 15.53 16.91 -14.13
CA TRP A 172 16.29 17.02 -15.37
C TRP A 172 15.67 18.03 -16.37
N LEU A 173 14.34 18.06 -16.47
CA LEU A 173 13.65 19.07 -17.29
C LEU A 173 13.82 20.48 -16.72
N SER A 174 13.76 20.64 -15.39
CA SER A 174 13.98 21.91 -14.69
C SER A 174 15.35 22.52 -14.96
N LEU A 175 16.40 21.70 -15.21
CA LEU A 175 17.72 22.20 -15.62
C LEU A 175 17.69 22.99 -16.94
N ARG A 176 16.78 22.63 -17.87
CA ARG A 176 16.71 23.23 -19.21
C ARG A 176 15.62 24.28 -19.34
N PHE A 177 14.50 24.08 -18.65
CA PHE A 177 13.29 24.91 -18.73
C PHE A 177 13.11 25.71 -17.44
N ARG A 178 13.94 26.73 -17.23
CA ARG A 178 13.97 27.54 -16.00
C ARG A 178 12.63 28.22 -15.71
N ASP A 179 11.99 28.79 -16.73
CA ASP A 179 10.68 29.44 -16.60
C ASP A 179 9.56 28.47 -16.19
N ALA A 180 9.72 27.19 -16.53
CA ALA A 180 8.76 26.14 -16.18
C ALA A 180 9.06 25.45 -14.84
N ARG A 181 10.24 25.72 -14.23
CA ARG A 181 10.73 25.05 -13.03
C ARG A 181 9.71 25.07 -11.90
N ILE A 182 9.15 26.24 -11.58
CA ILE A 182 8.19 26.40 -10.48
C ILE A 182 6.97 25.49 -10.69
N TYR A 183 6.49 25.37 -11.93
CA TYR A 183 5.37 24.49 -12.26
C TYR A 183 5.75 23.01 -12.17
N ILE A 184 6.95 22.65 -12.62
CA ILE A 184 7.48 21.28 -12.54
C ILE A 184 7.65 20.87 -11.07
N ASP A 185 8.23 21.74 -10.25
CA ASP A 185 8.51 21.53 -8.85
C ASP A 185 7.23 21.44 -8.03
N THR A 186 6.23 22.29 -8.30
CA THR A 186 4.92 22.22 -7.62
C THR A 186 4.12 20.96 -7.98
N LEU A 187 4.29 20.40 -9.19
CA LEU A 187 3.73 19.11 -9.56
C LEU A 187 4.45 17.93 -8.89
N ARG A 188 5.78 17.99 -8.80
CA ARG A 188 6.61 17.03 -8.05
C ARG A 188 6.15 16.96 -6.58
N ASP A 189 6.01 18.13 -5.98
CA ASP A 189 5.53 18.35 -4.62
C ASP A 189 4.11 17.81 -4.39
N LEU A 190 3.20 17.96 -5.36
CA LEU A 190 1.86 17.38 -5.29
C LEU A 190 1.92 15.84 -5.28
N TYR A 191 2.82 15.26 -6.06
CA TYR A 191 3.01 13.82 -6.10
C TYR A 191 3.50 13.26 -4.76
N GLU A 192 4.32 14.00 -4.00
CA GLU A 192 4.69 13.62 -2.63
C GLU A 192 3.47 13.31 -1.78
N ALA A 193 2.48 14.21 -1.77
CA ALA A 193 1.28 14.04 -0.95
C ALA A 193 0.49 12.79 -1.37
N PHE A 194 0.41 12.54 -2.68
CA PHE A 194 -0.22 11.33 -3.21
C PHE A 194 0.51 10.05 -2.80
N VAL A 195 1.85 10.06 -2.76
CA VAL A 195 2.67 8.93 -2.31
C VAL A 195 2.48 8.69 -0.81
N VAL A 196 2.47 9.73 0.02
CA VAL A 196 2.23 9.61 1.47
C VAL A 196 0.84 9.03 1.74
N GLN A 197 -0.19 9.49 1.02
CA GLN A 197 -1.53 8.88 1.10
C GLN A 197 -1.48 7.40 0.70
N SER A 198 -0.88 7.09 -0.44
CA SER A 198 -0.76 5.71 -0.92
C SER A 198 -0.03 4.82 0.08
N PHE A 199 0.94 5.36 0.81
CA PHE A 199 1.65 4.63 1.86
C PHE A 199 0.77 4.33 3.07
N VAL A 200 -0.11 5.25 3.50
CA VAL A 200 -1.09 4.97 4.58
C VAL A 200 -2.01 3.83 4.18
N TYR A 201 -2.62 3.90 2.99
CA TYR A 201 -3.50 2.83 2.51
C TYR A 201 -2.75 1.50 2.29
N TYR A 202 -1.49 1.56 1.85
CA TYR A 202 -0.62 0.39 1.78
C TYR A 202 -0.47 -0.31 3.14
N LEU A 203 -0.28 0.44 4.24
CA LEU A 203 -0.18 -0.14 5.58
C LEU A 203 -1.50 -0.77 6.02
N ILE A 204 -2.63 -0.14 5.71
CA ILE A 204 -3.97 -0.66 6.05
C ILE A 204 -4.22 -1.99 5.31
N GLU A 205 -3.92 -2.04 4.02
CA GLU A 205 -4.11 -3.25 3.19
C GLU A 205 -3.13 -4.37 3.54
N LEU A 206 -1.93 -4.05 4.04
CA LEU A 206 -1.00 -5.06 4.54
C LEU A 206 -1.56 -5.83 5.74
N ILE A 207 -2.39 -5.18 6.55
CA ILE A 207 -3.01 -5.77 7.75
C ILE A 207 -4.21 -6.64 7.37
N GLY A 208 -4.84 -6.39 6.21
CA GLY A 208 -6.04 -7.11 5.77
C GLY A 208 -7.18 -6.18 5.36
N GLY A 209 -6.96 -4.86 5.37
CA GLY A 209 -7.96 -3.85 5.01
C GLY A 209 -8.53 -3.14 6.23
N GLU A 210 -9.57 -2.34 5.99
CA GLU A 210 -10.13 -1.42 7.00
C GLU A 210 -10.84 -2.14 8.14
N VAL A 211 -11.66 -3.14 7.81
CA VAL A 211 -12.44 -3.91 8.79
C VAL A 211 -11.52 -4.65 9.75
N GLU A 212 -10.52 -5.33 9.22
CA GLU A 212 -9.54 -6.07 10.02
C GLU A 212 -8.74 -5.13 10.93
N LEU A 213 -8.31 -3.99 10.38
CA LEU A 213 -7.61 -2.98 11.17
C LEU A 213 -8.48 -2.45 12.31
N ILE A 214 -9.77 -2.19 12.07
CA ILE A 214 -10.70 -1.75 13.12
C ILE A 214 -10.82 -2.82 14.21
N ALA A 215 -11.02 -4.09 13.83
CA ALA A 215 -11.15 -5.19 14.78
C ALA A 215 -9.91 -5.34 15.66
N ILE A 216 -8.72 -5.29 15.05
CA ILE A 216 -7.45 -5.33 15.78
C ILE A 216 -7.33 -4.13 16.72
N LEU A 217 -7.62 -2.92 16.23
CA LEU A 217 -7.51 -1.70 17.03
C LEU A 217 -8.45 -1.72 18.25
N GLN A 218 -9.68 -2.22 18.11
CA GLN A 218 -10.63 -2.36 19.21
C GLN A 218 -10.13 -3.29 20.33
N GLY A 219 -9.32 -4.29 19.97
CA GLY A 219 -8.69 -5.20 20.94
C GLY A 219 -7.44 -4.64 21.62
N LYS A 220 -6.89 -3.50 21.18
CA LYS A 220 -5.66 -2.92 21.75
C LYS A 220 -5.92 -2.05 22.96
N ASP A 221 -4.92 -1.98 23.83
CA ASP A 221 -4.92 -1.10 25.00
C ASP A 221 -5.15 0.36 24.56
N GLU A 222 -5.98 1.08 25.30
CA GLU A 222 -6.31 2.46 24.96
C GLU A 222 -5.08 3.40 24.98
N HIS A 223 -3.97 3.01 25.62
CA HIS A 223 -2.72 3.78 25.61
C HIS A 223 -2.21 4.07 24.19
N TYR A 224 -2.49 3.20 23.21
CA TYR A 224 -2.13 3.45 21.81
C TYR A 224 -2.87 4.64 21.17
N GLY A 225 -4.03 5.00 21.71
CA GLY A 225 -4.80 6.19 21.32
C GLY A 225 -4.31 7.47 22.00
N GLU A 226 -3.39 7.37 22.96
CA GLU A 226 -2.77 8.54 23.59
C GLU A 226 -1.76 9.20 22.66
N HIS A 227 -1.87 10.52 22.56
CA HIS A 227 -0.92 11.30 21.80
C HIS A 227 0.45 11.36 22.47
N HIS A 228 1.50 11.32 21.65
CA HIS A 228 2.87 11.52 22.10
C HIS A 228 3.11 12.98 22.50
N SER A 229 4.08 13.24 23.38
CA SER A 229 4.48 14.61 23.72
C SER A 229 5.08 15.31 22.49
N PRO A 230 4.75 16.59 22.18
CA PRO A 230 3.92 17.53 22.95
C PRO A 230 2.41 17.50 22.64
N MET A 231 1.97 16.75 21.62
CA MET A 231 0.57 16.72 21.16
C MET A 231 -0.41 16.25 22.25
N LYS A 232 0.07 15.47 23.23
CA LYS A 232 -0.67 15.07 24.44
C LYS A 232 -1.35 16.24 25.17
N TYR A 233 -0.74 17.43 25.14
CA TYR A 233 -1.27 18.60 25.85
C TYR A 233 -2.28 19.42 25.05
N ILE A 234 -2.39 19.16 23.75
CA ILE A 234 -3.20 19.96 22.81
C ILE A 234 -4.45 19.19 22.37
N PHE A 235 -4.34 17.87 22.19
CA PHE A 235 -5.38 17.05 21.56
C PHE A 235 -5.99 16.03 22.54
N ARG A 236 -7.29 15.76 22.36
CA ARG A 236 -8.02 14.69 23.07
C ARG A 236 -7.50 13.32 22.61
N LYS A 237 -7.38 12.37 23.53
CA LYS A 237 -7.14 10.94 23.24
C LYS A 237 -8.15 10.44 22.19
N TRP A 238 -7.68 9.68 21.21
CA TRP A 238 -8.55 9.04 20.22
C TRP A 238 -9.04 7.69 20.73
N GLU A 239 -10.31 7.40 20.50
CA GLU A 239 -10.90 6.10 20.83
C GLU A 239 -10.39 5.05 19.84
N MET A 240 -9.97 3.89 20.38
CA MET A 240 -9.44 2.80 19.57
C MET A 240 -10.53 2.16 18.70
N GLY A 241 -10.16 1.76 17.49
CA GLY A 241 -11.10 1.23 16.49
C GLY A 241 -11.37 2.24 15.37
N VAL A 242 -12.65 2.51 15.13
CA VAL A 242 -13.12 3.32 13.99
C VAL A 242 -12.63 4.76 14.07
N GLU A 243 -12.75 5.42 15.23
CA GLU A 243 -12.33 6.82 15.38
C GLU A 243 -10.85 6.98 15.06
N PHE A 244 -9.98 6.19 15.70
CA PHE A 244 -8.53 6.23 15.47
C PHE A 244 -8.16 6.06 13.99
N MET A 245 -8.72 5.05 13.32
CA MET A 245 -8.44 4.79 11.90
C MET A 245 -8.87 5.97 11.03
N LEU A 246 -10.07 6.51 11.26
CA LEU A 246 -10.59 7.65 10.51
C LEU A 246 -9.74 8.90 10.71
N GLN A 247 -9.30 9.20 11.94
CA GLN A 247 -8.40 10.32 12.20
C GLN A 247 -7.06 10.18 11.47
N CYS A 248 -6.53 8.96 11.37
CA CYS A 248 -5.34 8.70 10.59
C CYS A 248 -5.56 8.94 9.08
N LYS A 249 -6.69 8.44 8.52
CA LYS A 249 -7.08 8.66 7.11
C LYS A 249 -7.31 10.15 6.81
N TYR A 250 -8.07 10.85 7.65
CA TYR A 250 -8.34 12.28 7.48
C TYR A 250 -7.07 13.12 7.60
N GLY A 251 -6.16 12.76 8.51
CA GLY A 251 -4.88 13.44 8.69
C GLY A 251 -3.99 13.40 7.45
N VAL A 252 -3.99 12.29 6.70
CA VAL A 252 -3.25 12.23 5.42
C VAL A 252 -4.03 12.83 4.25
N LEU A 253 -5.36 12.66 4.22
CA LEU A 253 -6.20 13.20 3.15
C LEU A 253 -6.18 14.74 3.14
N GLN A 254 -6.23 15.38 4.31
CA GLN A 254 -6.15 16.84 4.39
C GLN A 254 -4.83 17.36 3.81
N TYR A 255 -3.73 16.61 3.92
CA TYR A 255 -2.45 17.01 3.35
C TYR A 255 -2.49 17.02 1.82
N VAL A 256 -3.11 16.01 1.21
CA VAL A 256 -3.33 16.00 -0.24
C VAL A 256 -4.17 17.20 -0.69
N VAL A 257 -5.23 17.52 0.05
CA VAL A 257 -6.10 18.68 -0.26
C VAL A 257 -5.34 20.00 -0.12
N VAL A 258 -4.66 20.22 1.00
CA VAL A 258 -3.88 21.44 1.25
C VAL A 258 -2.78 21.60 0.21
N LYS A 259 -2.06 20.52 -0.12
CA LYS A 259 -1.00 20.54 -1.14
C LYS A 259 -1.56 20.84 -2.52
N THR A 260 -2.71 20.26 -2.89
CA THR A 260 -3.39 20.54 -4.16
C THR A 260 -3.80 22.01 -4.27
N LEU A 261 -4.45 22.54 -3.22
CA LEU A 261 -4.85 23.96 -3.17
C LEU A 261 -3.63 24.89 -3.21
N ALA A 262 -2.55 24.52 -2.53
CA ALA A 262 -1.30 25.26 -2.57
C ALA A 262 -0.67 25.25 -3.97
N THR A 263 -0.63 24.11 -4.66
CA THR A 263 -0.15 24.01 -6.04
C THR A 263 -0.97 24.91 -6.98
N LEU A 264 -2.30 24.90 -6.86
CA LEU A 264 -3.17 25.79 -7.64
C LEU A 264 -2.94 27.27 -7.30
N ALA A 265 -2.77 27.60 -6.02
CA ALA A 265 -2.49 28.95 -5.57
C ALA A 265 -1.13 29.45 -6.08
N THR A 266 -0.08 28.63 -6.02
CA THR A 266 1.23 28.96 -6.60
C THR A 266 1.12 29.21 -8.10
N ALA A 267 0.45 28.32 -8.83
CA ALA A 267 0.26 28.47 -10.28
C ALA A 267 -0.50 29.75 -10.66
N ALA A 268 -1.41 30.23 -9.80
CA ALA A 268 -2.15 31.48 -9.98
C ALA A 268 -1.35 32.73 -9.57
N LEU A 269 -0.56 32.66 -8.49
CA LEU A 269 0.17 33.80 -7.93
C LEU A 269 1.49 34.08 -8.64
N GLU A 270 2.14 33.05 -9.19
CA GLU A 270 3.41 33.17 -9.90
C GLU A 270 3.34 34.12 -11.11
N PRO A 271 2.41 33.97 -12.08
CA PRO A 271 2.32 34.89 -13.22
C PRO A 271 1.92 36.32 -12.83
N LEU A 272 1.38 36.51 -11.62
CA LEU A 272 1.04 37.83 -11.07
C LEU A 272 2.23 38.49 -10.35
N GLY A 273 3.36 37.81 -10.19
CA GLY A 273 4.53 38.29 -9.42
C GLY A 273 4.28 38.38 -7.91
N LEU A 274 3.19 37.79 -7.41
CA LEU A 274 2.77 37.84 -6.01
C LEU A 274 3.27 36.65 -5.19
N TYR A 275 3.71 35.56 -5.84
CA TYR A 275 4.20 34.37 -5.14
C TYR A 275 5.54 34.64 -4.45
N GLY A 276 6.57 35.04 -5.19
CA GLY A 276 7.89 35.39 -4.64
C GLY A 276 8.63 34.17 -4.04
N GLU A 277 8.98 33.20 -4.89
CA GLU A 277 9.64 31.97 -4.49
C GLU A 277 10.92 32.22 -3.66
N GLY A 278 11.07 31.48 -2.55
CA GLY A 278 12.25 31.54 -1.69
C GLY A 278 12.38 32.81 -0.84
N VAL A 279 11.47 33.78 -0.99
CA VAL A 279 11.47 35.04 -0.24
C VAL A 279 10.46 34.95 0.91
N PHE A 280 10.97 34.95 2.15
CA PHE A 280 10.14 35.01 3.36
C PHE A 280 9.70 36.45 3.66
N ASP A 281 8.78 36.96 2.85
CA ASP A 281 8.09 38.24 3.07
C ASP A 281 6.61 38.01 3.38
N LEU A 282 6.06 38.74 4.36
CA LEU A 282 4.64 38.72 4.71
C LEU A 282 3.75 39.34 3.62
N GLN A 283 4.32 40.04 2.64
CA GLN A 283 3.58 40.55 1.48
C GLN A 283 3.50 39.56 0.32
N LYS A 284 4.26 38.45 0.39
CA LYS A 284 4.38 37.45 -0.67
C LYS A 284 3.63 36.16 -0.31
N GLY A 285 3.03 35.53 -1.32
CA GLY A 285 2.25 34.31 -1.16
C GLY A 285 3.07 33.10 -0.71
N TYR A 286 4.37 33.06 -1.08
CA TYR A 286 5.28 31.96 -0.76
C TYR A 286 5.32 31.65 0.74
N THR A 287 5.42 32.67 1.60
CA THR A 287 5.50 32.51 3.06
C THR A 287 4.29 31.78 3.63
N TYR A 288 3.07 32.23 3.27
CA TYR A 288 1.83 31.66 3.77
C TYR A 288 1.59 30.25 3.23
N ILE A 289 1.82 30.03 1.94
CA ILE A 289 1.66 28.73 1.30
C ILE A 289 2.63 27.72 1.91
N SER A 290 3.90 28.10 2.03
CA SER A 290 4.93 27.24 2.62
C SER A 290 4.60 26.89 4.08
N PHE A 291 4.17 27.86 4.88
CA PHE A 291 3.78 27.61 6.27
C PHE A 291 2.59 26.64 6.36
N ALA A 292 1.53 26.85 5.57
CA ALA A 292 0.35 25.99 5.55
C ALA A 292 0.69 24.55 5.13
N ILE A 293 1.52 24.38 4.10
CA ILE A 293 2.01 23.06 3.66
C ILE A 293 2.77 22.37 4.79
N ASN A 294 3.70 23.06 5.46
CA ASN A 294 4.52 22.46 6.51
C ASN A 294 3.67 22.01 7.70
N VAL A 295 2.74 22.83 8.18
CA VAL A 295 1.84 22.45 9.28
C VAL A 295 0.98 21.25 8.90
N SER A 296 0.40 21.28 7.69
CA SER A 296 -0.42 20.18 7.17
C SER A 296 0.38 18.88 7.01
N GLN A 297 1.61 18.96 6.51
CA GLN A 297 2.51 17.82 6.35
C GLN A 297 2.94 17.24 7.71
N MET A 298 3.24 18.09 8.70
CA MET A 298 3.56 17.66 10.06
C MET A 298 2.41 16.88 10.68
N TRP A 299 1.17 17.34 10.50
CA TRP A 299 -0.01 16.63 10.97
C TRP A 299 -0.21 15.27 10.27
N ALA A 300 -0.06 15.21 8.95
CA ALA A 300 -0.18 13.96 8.20
C ALA A 300 0.87 12.92 8.61
N LEU A 301 2.13 13.35 8.79
CA LEU A 301 3.19 12.47 9.25
C LEU A 301 2.97 12.03 10.71
N TYR A 302 2.42 12.90 11.55
CA TYR A 302 2.04 12.54 12.91
C TYR A 302 0.97 11.44 12.93
N CYS A 303 -0.09 11.60 12.14
CA CYS A 303 -1.13 10.56 11.97
C CYS A 303 -0.56 9.23 11.46
N LEU A 304 0.35 9.29 10.49
CA LEU A 304 1.04 8.09 9.99
C LEU A 304 1.90 7.41 11.07
N VAL A 305 2.61 8.19 11.90
CA VAL A 305 3.40 7.67 13.02
C VAL A 305 2.50 7.03 14.08
N MET A 306 1.36 7.65 14.41
CA MET A 306 0.37 7.07 15.32
C MET A 306 -0.15 5.74 14.77
N LEU A 307 -0.55 5.69 13.50
CA LEU A 307 -0.99 4.46 12.84
C LEU A 307 0.10 3.38 12.88
N TYR A 308 1.35 3.76 12.56
CA TYR A 308 2.47 2.84 12.62
C TYR A 308 2.68 2.30 14.04
N HIS A 309 2.62 3.14 15.06
CA HIS A 309 2.82 2.71 16.44
C HIS A 309 1.74 1.70 16.87
N ALA A 310 0.47 1.96 16.56
CA ALA A 310 -0.65 1.07 16.87
C ALA A 310 -0.62 -0.26 16.08
N SER A 311 -0.12 -0.25 14.84
CA SER A 311 -0.11 -1.42 13.94
C SER A 311 1.25 -2.11 13.78
N SER A 312 2.30 -1.65 14.48
CA SER A 312 3.67 -2.11 14.24
C SER A 312 3.90 -3.60 14.49
N GLU A 313 3.15 -4.21 15.40
CA GLU A 313 3.19 -5.63 15.72
C GLU A 313 2.65 -6.49 14.56
N GLU A 314 1.45 -6.13 14.08
CA GLU A 314 0.80 -6.78 12.93
C GLU A 314 1.61 -6.61 11.63
N LEU A 315 2.33 -5.50 11.50
CA LEU A 315 3.20 -5.27 10.35
C LEU A 315 4.54 -6.03 10.45
N ARG A 316 4.83 -6.66 11.60
CA ARG A 316 6.06 -7.45 11.83
C ARG A 316 5.79 -8.95 11.91
N GLN A 317 4.57 -9.36 12.19
CA GLN A 317 4.16 -10.76 12.30
C GLN A 317 2.99 -11.06 11.36
N PRO A 318 2.93 -12.24 10.73
CA PRO A 318 3.93 -13.32 10.73
C PRO A 318 5.13 -13.03 9.81
N ARG A 319 5.00 -12.11 8.86
CA ARG A 319 6.06 -11.70 7.93
C ARG A 319 6.53 -10.29 8.27
N ASN A 320 7.84 -10.10 8.43
CA ASN A 320 8.39 -8.77 8.69
C ASN A 320 8.39 -7.92 7.41
N TRP A 321 7.43 -7.01 7.31
CA TRP A 321 7.26 -6.13 6.15
C TRP A 321 8.23 -4.94 6.13
N HIS A 322 9.17 -4.83 7.09
CA HIS A 322 10.12 -3.72 7.19
C HIS A 322 9.50 -2.31 6.96
N PRO A 323 8.37 -1.97 7.62
CA PRO A 323 7.59 -0.75 7.35
C PRO A 323 8.40 0.53 7.54
N LEU A 324 9.34 0.57 8.50
CA LEU A 324 10.23 1.72 8.71
C LEU A 324 11.18 1.94 7.54
N GLY A 325 11.71 0.86 6.94
CA GLY A 325 12.57 0.96 5.76
C GLY A 325 11.80 1.51 4.56
N LYS A 326 10.56 1.02 4.36
CA LYS A 326 9.64 1.51 3.33
C LYS A 326 9.28 2.99 3.54
N PHE A 327 8.97 3.38 4.78
CA PHE A 327 8.73 4.78 5.14
C PHE A 327 9.97 5.66 4.87
N LEU A 328 11.16 5.20 5.27
CA LEU A 328 12.40 5.94 5.03
C LEU A 328 12.71 6.08 3.53
N CYS A 329 12.37 5.09 2.71
CA CYS A 329 12.51 5.19 1.26
C CYS A 329 11.54 6.21 0.62
N VAL A 330 10.33 6.35 1.17
CA VAL A 330 9.35 7.36 0.74
C VAL A 330 9.77 8.76 1.21
N LYS A 331 9.99 8.91 2.52
CA LYS A 331 10.24 10.21 3.12
C LYS A 331 11.67 10.70 2.92
N GLY A 332 12.62 9.78 2.80
CA GLY A 332 14.04 10.09 2.60
C GLY A 332 14.27 10.95 1.37
N VAL A 333 13.54 10.69 0.27
CA VAL A 333 13.61 11.50 -0.96
C VAL A 333 13.39 12.99 -0.65
N VAL A 334 12.33 13.29 0.10
CA VAL A 334 11.96 14.67 0.44
C VAL A 334 12.88 15.27 1.50
N PHE A 335 13.31 14.44 2.44
CA PHE A 335 14.19 14.85 3.52
C PHE A 335 15.55 15.31 2.99
N PHE A 336 16.19 14.51 2.13
CA PHE A 336 17.49 14.88 1.58
C PHE A 336 17.38 16.09 0.65
N THR A 337 16.38 16.15 -0.24
CA THR A 337 16.21 17.31 -1.14
C THR A 337 15.98 18.62 -0.39
N TRP A 338 15.27 18.58 0.74
CA TRP A 338 15.11 19.75 1.60
C TRP A 338 16.43 20.20 2.23
N TRP A 339 17.19 19.27 2.83
CA TRP A 339 18.49 19.59 3.43
C TRP A 339 19.51 20.08 2.40
N GLN A 340 19.48 19.54 1.19
CA GLN A 340 20.26 20.06 0.07
C GLN A 340 19.90 21.50 -0.24
N SER A 341 18.61 21.82 -0.30
CA SER A 341 18.13 23.19 -0.56
C SER A 341 18.63 24.17 0.49
N VAL A 342 18.55 23.79 1.78
CA VAL A 342 19.08 24.59 2.90
C VAL A 342 20.60 24.79 2.77
N GLY A 343 21.35 23.73 2.45
CA GLY A 343 22.80 23.81 2.26
C GLY A 343 23.19 24.71 1.09
N ILE A 344 22.50 24.58 -0.04
CA ILE A 344 22.72 25.41 -1.23
C ILE A 344 22.38 26.88 -0.94
N PHE A 345 21.27 27.15 -0.27
CA PHE A 345 20.90 28.49 0.16
C PHE A 345 21.97 29.12 1.06
N PHE A 346 22.53 28.34 1.98
CA PHE A 346 23.65 28.77 2.82
C PHE A 346 24.90 29.12 1.98
N LEU A 347 25.28 28.27 1.02
CA LEU A 347 26.41 28.54 0.12
C LEU A 347 26.18 29.79 -0.75
N ARG A 348 24.95 29.98 -1.23
CA ARG A 348 24.54 31.15 -1.99
C ARG A 348 24.60 32.44 -1.17
N SER A 349 24.09 32.43 0.06
CA SER A 349 24.11 33.60 0.96
C SER A 349 25.53 34.01 1.40
N HIS A 350 26.47 33.07 1.45
CA HIS A 350 27.89 33.34 1.73
C HIS A 350 28.70 33.75 0.49
N GLY A 351 28.04 33.89 -0.68
CA GLY A 351 28.68 34.30 -1.93
C GLY A 351 29.60 33.24 -2.55
N ILE A 352 29.54 31.98 -2.07
CA ILE A 352 30.29 30.85 -2.66
C ILE A 352 29.68 30.49 -4.03
N ILE A 353 28.35 30.52 -4.12
CA ILE A 353 27.63 30.40 -5.40
C ILE A 353 27.39 31.81 -5.93
N GLY A 354 28.10 32.13 -7.01
CA GLY A 354 28.02 33.41 -7.73
C GLY A 354 27.45 33.24 -9.14
N ASP A 355 27.37 34.36 -9.86
CA ASP A 355 26.87 34.39 -11.23
C ASP A 355 27.81 33.61 -12.16
N LEU A 356 27.24 32.82 -13.07
CA LEU A 356 27.99 31.99 -14.02
C LEU A 356 27.87 32.56 -15.44
N GLY A 357 28.75 33.49 -15.77
CA GLY A 357 28.71 34.16 -17.07
C GLY A 357 27.49 35.08 -17.21
N PRO A 358 27.13 35.49 -18.45
CA PRO A 358 26.12 36.54 -18.67
C PRO A 358 24.67 36.07 -18.51
N ASN A 359 24.42 34.75 -18.51
CA ASN A 359 23.07 34.18 -18.65
C ASN A 359 22.59 33.40 -17.41
N TRP A 360 23.37 33.35 -16.34
CA TRP A 360 23.04 32.61 -15.13
C TRP A 360 23.25 33.49 -13.92
N ALA A 361 22.14 33.95 -13.33
CA ALA A 361 22.18 34.59 -12.03
C ALA A 361 22.52 33.53 -10.97
N ALA A 362 23.16 33.95 -9.90
CA ALA A 362 23.57 33.04 -8.83
C ALA A 362 22.41 32.25 -8.20
N ASP A 363 21.19 32.81 -8.19
CA ASP A 363 20.00 32.09 -7.73
C ASP A 363 19.59 30.99 -8.73
N ASP A 364 19.69 31.24 -10.03
CA ASP A 364 19.49 30.22 -11.07
C ASP A 364 20.53 29.09 -10.97
N VAL A 365 21.79 29.45 -10.65
CA VAL A 365 22.88 28.47 -10.48
C VAL A 365 22.62 27.60 -9.26
N ALA A 366 22.22 28.19 -8.13
CA ALA A 366 21.85 27.46 -6.92
C ALA A 366 20.70 26.49 -7.19
N ASN A 367 19.67 26.98 -7.88
CA ASN A 367 18.50 26.25 -8.29
C ASN A 367 18.84 25.06 -9.21
N ALA A 368 19.67 25.26 -10.23
CA ALA A 368 20.12 24.21 -11.13
C ALA A 368 21.04 23.20 -10.41
N LEU A 369 21.88 23.64 -9.47
CA LEU A 369 22.69 22.73 -8.67
C LEU A 369 21.81 21.79 -7.85
N GLN A 370 20.72 22.29 -7.25
CA GLN A 370 19.76 21.46 -6.52
C GLN A 370 19.15 20.39 -7.43
N ASP A 371 18.62 20.77 -8.60
CA ASP A 371 18.02 19.82 -9.54
C ASP A 371 19.01 18.78 -10.06
N TYR A 372 20.25 19.20 -10.31
CA TYR A 372 21.33 18.29 -10.69
C TYR A 372 21.58 17.25 -9.60
N LEU A 373 21.67 17.67 -8.33
CA LEU A 373 21.85 16.76 -7.21
C LEU A 373 20.65 15.84 -7.04
N VAL A 374 19.41 16.30 -7.24
CA VAL A 374 18.22 15.44 -7.21
C VAL A 374 18.33 14.35 -8.29
N CYS A 375 18.78 14.67 -9.51
CA CYS A 375 18.98 13.66 -10.55
C CYS A 375 19.95 12.54 -10.11
N VAL A 376 21.02 12.89 -9.40
CA VAL A 376 21.99 11.94 -8.86
C VAL A 376 21.41 11.15 -7.69
N GLU A 377 20.69 11.80 -6.78
CA GLU A 377 20.06 11.12 -5.64
C GLU A 377 19.02 10.11 -6.07
N MET A 378 18.22 10.42 -7.09
CA MET A 378 17.19 9.51 -7.58
C MET A 378 17.77 8.19 -8.09
N PHE A 379 19.02 8.18 -8.58
CA PHE A 379 19.71 6.94 -8.92
C PHE A 379 19.96 6.07 -7.68
N PHE A 380 20.44 6.65 -6.57
CA PHE A 380 20.62 5.92 -5.32
C PHE A 380 19.29 5.49 -4.71
N PHE A 381 18.25 6.30 -4.82
CA PHE A 381 16.90 5.92 -4.40
C PHE A 381 16.31 4.81 -5.26
N ALA A 382 16.57 4.76 -6.56
CA ALA A 382 16.16 3.63 -7.40
C ALA A 382 16.81 2.33 -6.92
N ILE A 383 18.08 2.37 -6.49
CA ILE A 383 18.75 1.23 -5.87
C ILE A 383 18.08 0.86 -4.53
N ALA A 384 17.84 1.83 -3.65
CA ALA A 384 17.21 1.59 -2.35
C ALA A 384 15.80 0.99 -2.49
N HIS A 385 14.97 1.57 -3.37
CA HIS A 385 13.62 1.07 -3.68
C HIS A 385 13.65 -0.34 -4.24
N SER A 386 14.69 -0.72 -5.01
CA SER A 386 14.85 -2.09 -5.52
C SER A 386 14.96 -3.14 -4.44
N PHE A 387 15.55 -2.77 -3.29
CA PHE A 387 15.71 -3.65 -2.15
C PHE A 387 14.50 -3.60 -1.22
N THR A 388 13.92 -2.41 -1.03
CA THR A 388 12.85 -2.18 -0.05
C THR A 388 11.45 -2.49 -0.58
N PHE A 389 11.21 -2.39 -1.89
CA PHE A 389 9.91 -2.65 -2.52
C PHE A 389 10.02 -3.79 -3.55
N THR A 390 10.57 -4.93 -3.13
CA THR A 390 10.76 -6.08 -4.02
C THR A 390 9.47 -6.89 -4.18
N HIS A 391 9.12 -7.20 -5.43
CA HIS A 391 8.00 -8.09 -5.76
C HIS A 391 8.05 -9.46 -5.09
N LYS A 392 9.26 -9.93 -4.73
CA LYS A 392 9.47 -11.23 -4.08
C LYS A 392 8.81 -11.33 -2.71
N GLU A 393 8.63 -10.20 -2.02
CA GLU A 393 7.96 -10.16 -0.71
C GLU A 393 6.49 -10.57 -0.78
N TYR A 394 5.87 -10.55 -1.96
CA TYR A 394 4.45 -10.90 -2.12
C TYR A 394 4.26 -12.32 -2.64
N MET A 395 5.34 -13.02 -3.01
CA MET A 395 5.26 -14.41 -3.47
C MET A 395 4.81 -15.33 -2.32
N PRO A 396 3.89 -16.27 -2.58
CA PRO A 396 3.56 -17.30 -1.61
C PRO A 396 4.77 -18.18 -1.33
N THR A 397 4.94 -18.52 -0.07
CA THR A 397 5.98 -19.39 0.46
C THR A 397 5.74 -20.82 -0.01
N GLU A 398 6.78 -21.66 -0.10
CA GLU A 398 6.62 -23.07 -0.47
C GLU A 398 5.63 -23.82 0.43
N GLU A 399 5.56 -23.46 1.72
CA GLU A 399 4.58 -24.02 2.67
C GLU A 399 3.13 -23.62 2.31
N GLU A 400 2.90 -22.35 1.97
CA GLU A 400 1.58 -21.86 1.54
C GLU A 400 1.13 -22.53 0.24
N LEU A 401 2.06 -22.75 -0.70
CA LEU A 401 1.80 -23.49 -1.94
C LEU A 401 1.48 -24.97 -1.69
N ARG A 402 2.16 -25.61 -0.74
CA ARG A 402 1.92 -27.01 -0.35
C ARG A 402 0.55 -27.19 0.30
N ASN A 403 0.18 -26.28 1.21
CA ASN A 403 -1.12 -26.32 1.90
C ASN A 403 -2.29 -26.02 0.94
N ALA A 404 -2.09 -25.14 -0.05
CA ALA A 404 -3.10 -24.86 -1.08
C ALA A 404 -3.36 -26.05 -2.03
N GLY A 405 -2.43 -27.01 -2.12
CA GLY A 405 -2.55 -28.19 -2.97
C GLY A 405 -3.30 -29.38 -2.34
N ASN A 406 -3.61 -29.33 -1.04
CA ASN A 406 -4.25 -30.43 -0.30
C ASN A 406 -5.58 -29.97 0.33
N PRO A 407 -6.69 -29.92 -0.44
CA PRO A 407 -7.98 -29.42 0.05
C PRO A 407 -8.70 -30.37 1.04
N PHE A 408 -8.16 -31.56 1.31
CA PHE A 408 -8.77 -32.59 2.16
C PHE A 408 -8.12 -32.75 3.55
N GLU A 409 -7.16 -31.91 3.91
CA GLU A 409 -6.44 -32.01 5.20
C GLU A 409 -6.77 -30.89 6.19
N ASN A 410 -7.65 -29.95 5.81
CA ASN A 410 -7.96 -28.77 6.62
C ASN A 410 -9.38 -28.82 7.22
N ASP A 411 -9.67 -29.92 7.94
CA ASP A 411 -10.80 -30.03 8.86
C ASP A 411 -10.39 -29.63 10.30
N GLY A 412 -9.17 -29.11 10.47
CA GLY A 412 -8.67 -28.58 11.73
C GLY A 412 -9.05 -27.11 11.89
N GLU A 413 -9.95 -26.85 12.82
CA GLU A 413 -10.25 -25.53 13.37
C GLU A 413 -8.97 -24.93 13.97
N SER A 414 -8.19 -24.22 13.15
CA SER A 414 -7.06 -23.41 13.61
C SER A 414 -7.58 -22.00 13.89
N ASP A 415 -7.77 -21.73 15.19
CA ASP A 415 -8.20 -20.46 15.80
C ASP A 415 -7.19 -19.30 15.66
N ASP A 416 -6.20 -19.41 14.77
CA ASP A 416 -5.25 -18.34 14.54
C ASP A 416 -5.80 -17.41 13.46
N ALA A 417 -6.15 -16.19 13.86
CA ALA A 417 -6.39 -15.02 13.00
C ALA A 417 -5.09 -14.57 12.29
N ALA A 418 -4.33 -15.52 11.76
CA ALA A 418 -3.17 -15.28 10.94
C ALA A 418 -3.65 -14.78 9.57
N TYR A 419 -3.05 -13.67 9.13
CA TYR A 419 -3.09 -13.17 7.76
C TYR A 419 -3.25 -14.32 6.74
N ARG A 420 -4.42 -14.41 6.09
CA ARG A 420 -4.67 -15.38 5.02
C ARG A 420 -4.20 -14.74 3.72
N PRO A 421 -3.11 -15.21 3.10
CA PRO A 421 -2.74 -14.71 1.78
C PRO A 421 -3.90 -14.95 0.80
N PRO A 422 -4.16 -14.03 -0.14
CA PRO A 422 -5.18 -14.26 -1.15
C PRO A 422 -4.88 -15.58 -1.87
N THR A 423 -5.87 -16.48 -1.84
CA THR A 423 -5.81 -17.81 -2.44
C THR A 423 -5.17 -17.71 -3.82
N ALA A 424 -4.22 -18.60 -4.14
CA ALA A 424 -3.48 -18.67 -5.42
C ALA A 424 -4.37 -18.66 -6.68
N ARG A 425 -5.70 -18.73 -6.53
CA ARG A 425 -6.74 -18.63 -7.56
C ARG A 425 -6.93 -17.23 -8.16
N THR A 426 -6.45 -16.15 -7.52
CA THR A 426 -6.55 -14.77 -8.07
C THR A 426 -5.38 -14.34 -8.95
N LEU A 427 -4.43 -15.25 -9.23
CA LEU A 427 -3.13 -14.92 -9.86
C LEU A 427 -3.13 -14.70 -11.38
N HIS A 428 -4.29 -14.72 -12.04
CA HIS A 428 -4.31 -15.16 -13.43
C HIS A 428 -4.69 -14.10 -14.45
N THR A 429 -4.95 -12.86 -14.02
CA THR A 429 -5.04 -11.69 -14.89
C THR A 429 -4.05 -10.63 -14.44
N PRO A 430 -3.11 -10.20 -15.31
CA PRO A 430 -2.29 -9.04 -15.01
C PRO A 430 -3.21 -7.81 -14.91
N MET A 431 -3.00 -6.99 -13.88
CA MET A 431 -3.74 -5.75 -13.75
C MET A 431 -3.32 -4.78 -14.86
N ASP A 432 -4.28 -4.11 -15.49
CA ASP A 432 -3.97 -3.05 -16.46
C ASP A 432 -3.25 -1.91 -15.72
N PHE A 433 -2.27 -1.28 -16.38
CA PHE A 433 -1.51 -0.17 -15.81
C PHE A 433 -2.41 0.96 -15.36
N LYS A 434 -3.48 1.23 -16.13
CA LYS A 434 -4.49 2.22 -15.79
C LYS A 434 -5.18 1.87 -14.48
N ASP A 435 -5.48 0.60 -14.24
CA ASP A 435 -6.11 0.15 -13.02
C ASP A 435 -5.12 0.22 -11.85
N ALA A 436 -3.87 -0.23 -12.02
CA ALA A 436 -2.86 -0.10 -10.96
C ALA A 436 -2.62 1.37 -10.54
N PHE A 437 -2.57 2.29 -11.52
CA PHE A 437 -2.25 3.70 -11.29
C PHE A 437 -3.47 4.52 -10.84
N TRP A 438 -4.65 4.32 -11.46
CA TRP A 438 -5.83 5.18 -11.29
C TRP A 438 -7.05 4.53 -10.62
N SER A 439 -7.08 3.21 -10.37
CA SER A 439 -8.29 2.53 -9.84
C SER A 439 -8.74 2.96 -8.44
N SER A 440 -8.03 3.87 -7.75
CA SER A 440 -8.38 4.20 -6.37
C SER A 440 -7.71 5.49 -5.87
N THR A 441 -7.69 6.55 -6.68
CA THR A 441 -7.17 7.86 -6.25
C THR A 441 -8.13 8.56 -5.28
N VAL A 442 -9.42 8.22 -5.39
CA VAL A 442 -10.44 8.32 -4.35
C VAL A 442 -11.26 7.04 -4.53
N PRO A 443 -11.23 6.08 -3.60
CA PRO A 443 -12.11 4.93 -3.73
C PRO A 443 -13.55 5.48 -3.79
N ASN A 444 -14.35 5.08 -4.77
CA ASN A 444 -15.79 5.38 -4.72
C ASN A 444 -16.37 4.86 -3.40
N GLU A 445 -15.78 3.77 -2.88
CA GLU A 445 -15.95 3.25 -1.53
C GLU A 445 -15.65 4.27 -0.44
N THR A 446 -14.61 5.11 -0.53
CA THR A 446 -14.30 6.13 0.48
C THR A 446 -15.25 7.32 0.40
N LEU A 447 -15.73 7.71 -0.79
CA LEU A 447 -16.77 8.75 -0.89
C LEU A 447 -18.14 8.24 -0.43
N GLU A 448 -18.45 6.97 -0.69
CA GLU A 448 -19.64 6.29 -0.20
C GLU A 448 -19.56 5.98 1.29
N GLU A 449 -18.41 5.59 1.82
CA GLU A 449 -18.11 5.44 3.25
C GLU A 449 -18.16 6.79 3.94
N ILE A 450 -17.57 7.85 3.40
CA ILE A 450 -17.69 9.19 4.00
C ILE A 450 -19.15 9.62 4.05
N LYS A 451 -19.95 9.29 3.03
CA LYS A 451 -21.40 9.54 3.05
C LYS A 451 -22.13 8.64 4.05
N ARG A 452 -21.80 7.35 4.13
CA ARG A 452 -22.39 6.38 5.07
C ARG A 452 -22.02 6.70 6.51
N LEU A 453 -20.75 6.96 6.80
CA LEU A 453 -20.22 7.34 8.10
C LEU A 453 -20.71 8.71 8.56
N ARG A 454 -20.90 9.67 7.65
CA ARG A 454 -21.57 10.94 7.99
C ARG A 454 -23.02 10.68 8.41
N ASN A 455 -23.75 9.87 7.65
CA ASN A 455 -25.13 9.49 7.99
C ASN A 455 -25.21 8.70 9.31
N VAL A 456 -24.28 7.78 9.56
CA VAL A 456 -24.20 7.00 10.81
C VAL A 456 -23.80 7.89 11.99
N SER A 457 -22.85 8.82 11.81
CA SER A 457 -22.49 9.79 12.85
C SER A 457 -23.65 10.74 13.17
N ASP A 458 -24.45 11.12 12.17
CA ASP A 458 -25.65 11.94 12.36
C ASP A 458 -26.75 11.13 13.09
N GLU A 459 -26.95 9.85 12.74
CA GLU A 459 -27.88 8.94 13.42
C GLU A 459 -27.48 8.64 14.87
N VAL A 460 -26.20 8.37 15.15
CA VAL A 460 -25.70 8.15 16.52
C VAL A 460 -25.81 9.42 17.37
N ARG A 461 -25.62 10.59 16.76
CA ARG A 461 -25.79 11.89 17.44
C ARG A 461 -27.26 12.20 17.73
N ASP A 462 -28.18 11.75 16.87
CA ASP A 462 -29.63 11.86 17.13
C ASP A 462 -30.09 10.85 18.19
N LEU A 463 -29.51 9.64 18.21
CA LEU A 463 -29.78 8.61 19.22
C LEU A 463 -29.21 8.97 20.61
N SER A 464 -28.08 9.70 20.69
CA SER A 464 -27.55 10.18 21.97
C SER A 464 -28.38 11.30 22.61
N ASN A 465 -29.33 11.88 21.86
CA ASN A 465 -30.23 12.93 22.33
C ASN A 465 -31.58 12.41 22.87
N GLU A 466 -31.88 11.11 22.74
CA GLU A 466 -33.05 10.49 23.36
C GLU A 466 -32.67 9.71 24.64
N PRO A 467 -33.13 10.13 25.85
CA PRO A 467 -32.55 9.64 27.10
C PRO A 467 -32.89 8.20 27.49
N ASN A 468 -33.63 7.43 26.71
CA ASN A 468 -34.02 6.07 27.09
C ASN A 468 -34.47 5.28 25.86
N MET A 469 -33.63 4.35 25.39
CA MET A 469 -33.97 3.03 24.82
C MET A 469 -32.89 2.57 23.82
N ILE A 470 -31.83 1.94 24.32
CA ILE A 470 -31.03 1.05 23.49
C ILE A 470 -31.59 -0.36 23.70
N SER A 471 -32.48 -0.79 22.80
CA SER A 471 -33.03 -2.14 22.77
C SER A 471 -32.04 -3.09 22.08
N MET A 472 -31.84 -4.30 22.60
CA MET A 472 -31.03 -5.36 21.96
C MET A 472 -31.33 -5.57 20.47
N ALA A 473 -32.56 -5.28 20.03
CA ALA A 473 -32.97 -5.37 18.63
C ALA A 473 -32.30 -4.33 17.71
N SER A 474 -31.83 -3.18 18.23
CA SER A 474 -31.13 -2.18 17.42
C SER A 474 -29.64 -2.48 17.25
N LEU A 475 -29.00 -3.12 18.23
CA LEU A 475 -27.64 -3.65 18.09
C LEU A 475 -27.58 -4.82 17.10
N GLN A 476 -28.63 -5.65 17.07
CA GLN A 476 -28.71 -6.79 16.15
C GLN A 476 -28.89 -6.35 14.68
N ARG A 477 -29.63 -5.27 14.42
CA ARG A 477 -29.71 -4.67 13.08
C ARG A 477 -28.43 -3.96 12.65
N TYR A 478 -27.65 -3.42 13.60
CA TYR A 478 -26.34 -2.85 13.31
C TYR A 478 -25.37 -3.95 12.83
N ALA A 479 -25.36 -5.11 13.49
CA ALA A 479 -24.55 -6.27 13.10
C ALA A 479 -24.96 -6.89 11.75
N GLU A 480 -26.25 -6.77 11.35
CA GLU A 480 -26.74 -7.25 10.05
C GLU A 480 -26.51 -6.26 8.90
N SER A 481 -26.07 -5.03 9.19
CA SER A 481 -25.82 -3.96 8.20
C SER A 481 -24.34 -3.74 7.86
N ILE A 482 -23.44 -4.38 8.61
CA ILE A 482 -22.00 -4.57 8.32
C ILE A 482 -21.87 -5.82 7.47
#